data_AF-A0A7S3GR21-F1
#
_entry.id   AF-A0A7S3GR21-F1
#
_cell.length_a   1.000
_cell.length_b   1.000
_cell.length_c   1.000
_cell.angle_alpha   90.00
_cell.angle_beta   90.00
_cell.angle_gamma   90.00
#
_symmetry.space_group_name_H-M   'P 1'
#
loop_
_entity.id
_entity.type
_entity.pdbx_description
1 polymer ?
#
loop_
_entity_poly.entity_id
_entity_poly.type
_entity_poly.pdbx_seq_one_letter_code
_entity_poly.pdbx_strand_id
1 'polypeptide(L)'
;DNDPSKSRIVNTRQYRSPEVTLELGWSFPSDVWSAGCIIAEIYSGDLLFDTHDELEHLALIEQSCELFPRSMVDRSEHGVKYFDRHARVRYNELNDESRRVVDQMIPLKRYFTLSPEDAHSGIENLVTAWLRVDP
;
A
#
# COMPACT_ATOMS: atom_id res chain seq x y z
N ASP A 1 -20.53 11.49 2.91
CA ASP A 1 -19.74 11.85 1.71
C ASP A 1 -19.82 10.80 0.61
N ASN A 2 -21.00 10.62 0.02
CA ASN A 2 -21.18 9.75 -1.15
C ASN A 2 -21.60 10.64 -2.32
N ASP A 3 -20.60 11.28 -2.96
CA ASP A 3 -20.80 12.02 -4.20
C ASP A 3 -20.80 11.01 -5.37
N PRO A 4 -21.93 10.82 -6.07
CA PRO A 4 -22.05 9.85 -7.16
C PRO A 4 -21.16 10.18 -8.37
N SER A 5 -20.48 11.33 -8.40
CA SER A 5 -19.54 11.72 -9.46
C SER A 5 -18.10 11.24 -9.24
N LYS A 6 -17.75 10.71 -8.07
CA LYS A 6 -16.40 10.18 -7.84
C LYS A 6 -16.22 8.85 -8.57
N SER A 7 -15.26 8.81 -9.50
CA SER A 7 -14.77 7.54 -10.06
C SER A 7 -14.36 6.60 -8.93
N ARG A 8 -14.80 5.33 -8.99
CA ARG A 8 -14.43 4.29 -8.00
C ARG A 8 -12.93 4.03 -7.96
N ILE A 9 -12.24 4.25 -9.08
CA ILE A 9 -10.79 4.11 -9.22
C ILE A 9 -10.19 5.48 -9.55
N VAL A 10 -9.19 5.87 -8.77
CA VAL A 10 -8.39 7.08 -8.93
C VAL A 10 -6.90 6.75 -8.70
N ASN A 11 -6.03 7.72 -8.98
CA ASN A 11 -4.57 7.64 -8.90
C ASN A 11 -3.92 6.59 -9.84
N THR A 12 -2.66 6.85 -10.17
CA THR A 12 -1.78 5.86 -10.80
C THR A 12 -1.55 4.70 -9.83
N ARG A 13 -1.54 3.45 -10.33
CA ARG A 13 -1.55 2.21 -9.52
C ARG A 13 -0.50 2.23 -8.41
N GLN A 14 0.72 2.61 -8.74
CA GLN A 14 1.88 2.63 -7.83
C GLN A 14 1.72 3.57 -6.63
N TYR A 15 0.85 4.59 -6.74
CA TYR A 15 0.56 5.56 -5.68
C TYR A 15 -0.83 5.37 -5.06
N ARG A 16 -1.58 4.35 -5.51
CA ARG A 16 -2.97 4.15 -5.13
C ARG A 16 -3.06 3.59 -3.71
N SER A 17 -3.95 4.17 -2.91
CA SER A 17 -4.19 3.73 -1.54
C SER A 17 -4.94 2.38 -1.47
N PRO A 18 -4.83 1.68 -0.33
CA PRO A 18 -5.61 0.49 -0.02
C PRO A 18 -7.12 0.62 -0.24
N GLU A 19 -7.73 1.69 0.26
CA GLU A 19 -9.18 1.89 0.17
C GLU A 19 -9.66 2.14 -1.26
N VAL A 20 -8.83 2.77 -2.11
CA VAL A 20 -9.13 2.91 -3.54
C VAL A 20 -8.96 1.57 -4.24
N THR A 21 -7.90 0.82 -3.93
CA THR A 21 -7.64 -0.52 -4.54
C THR A 21 -8.75 -1.52 -4.18
N LEU A 22 -9.33 -1.39 -3.00
CA LEU A 22 -10.43 -2.23 -2.51
C LEU A 22 -11.83 -1.64 -2.79
N GLU A 23 -11.91 -0.52 -3.51
CA GLU A 23 -13.14 0.19 -3.87
C GLU A 23 -14.05 0.53 -2.68
N LEU A 24 -13.47 0.91 -1.54
CA LEU A 24 -14.19 1.23 -0.30
C LEU A 24 -14.67 2.70 -0.24
N GLY A 25 -14.53 3.43 -1.34
CA GLY A 25 -14.64 4.89 -1.37
C GLY A 25 -13.36 5.56 -0.91
N TRP A 26 -13.18 6.83 -1.29
CA TRP A 26 -11.95 7.57 -1.02
C TRP A 26 -12.22 9.04 -0.70
N SER A 27 -11.30 9.62 0.07
CA SER A 27 -11.29 11.01 0.49
C SER A 27 -9.85 11.49 0.65
N PHE A 28 -9.64 12.58 1.38
CA PHE A 28 -8.34 13.19 1.65
C PHE A 28 -7.21 12.23 2.07
N PRO A 29 -7.45 11.15 2.85
CA PRO A 29 -6.39 10.20 3.21
C PRO A 29 -5.71 9.51 2.00
N SER A 30 -6.43 9.33 0.89
CA SER A 30 -5.87 8.75 -0.34
C SER A 30 -4.76 9.63 -0.94
N ASP A 31 -4.89 10.95 -0.81
CA ASP A 31 -3.87 11.90 -1.27
C ASP A 31 -2.65 11.89 -0.33
N VAL A 32 -2.88 11.73 0.98
CA VAL A 32 -1.80 11.58 1.97
C VAL A 32 -1.00 10.30 1.72
N TRP A 33 -1.68 9.19 1.42
CA TRP A 33 -1.03 7.94 1.01
C TRP A 33 -0.17 8.15 -0.25
N SER A 34 -0.75 8.76 -1.29
CA SER A 34 -0.04 9.03 -2.55
C SER A 34 1.21 9.88 -2.33
N ALA A 35 1.12 10.92 -1.49
CA ALA A 35 2.25 11.76 -1.13
C ALA A 35 3.32 10.98 -0.34
N GLY A 36 2.92 10.06 0.54
CA GLY A 36 3.83 9.15 1.24
C GLY A 36 4.64 8.28 0.27
N CYS A 37 3.98 7.69 -0.74
CA CYS A 37 4.66 6.91 -1.77
C CYS A 37 5.66 7.78 -2.57
N ILE A 38 5.27 8.99 -2.94
CA ILE A 38 6.13 9.92 -3.70
C ILE A 38 7.36 10.33 -2.88
N ILE A 39 7.20 10.62 -1.58
CA ILE A 39 8.34 10.94 -0.71
C ILE A 39 9.29 9.75 -0.60
N ALA A 40 8.76 8.54 -0.46
CA ALA A 40 9.58 7.33 -0.46
C ALA A 40 10.35 7.16 -1.77
N GLU A 41 9.70 7.38 -2.92
CA GLU A 41 10.33 7.31 -4.24
C GLU A 41 11.42 8.38 -4.43
N ILE A 42 11.18 9.61 -3.99
CA ILE A 42 12.19 10.68 -4.04
C ILE A 42 13.41 10.31 -3.19
N TYR A 43 13.20 9.66 -2.04
CA TYR A 43 14.27 9.26 -1.14
C TYR A 43 15.11 8.10 -1.72
N SER A 44 14.48 7.05 -2.26
CA SER A 44 15.19 5.89 -2.80
C SER A 44 15.65 6.03 -4.26
N GLY A 45 14.96 6.84 -5.05
CA GLY A 45 15.09 6.90 -6.52
C GLY A 45 14.27 5.84 -7.27
N ASP A 46 13.68 4.88 -6.55
CA ASP A 46 12.86 3.79 -7.06
C ASP A 46 11.43 3.86 -6.52
N LEU A 47 10.45 3.37 -7.29
CA LEU A 47 9.05 3.26 -6.88
C LEU A 47 8.92 2.42 -5.60
N LEU A 48 8.21 2.94 -4.60
CA LEU A 48 7.94 2.18 -3.37
C LEU A 48 7.12 0.92 -3.63
N PHE A 49 6.12 1.02 -4.52
CA PHE A 49 5.29 -0.09 -4.94
C PHE A 49 5.33 -0.21 -6.47
N ASP A 50 6.38 -0.82 -6.99
CA ASP A 50 6.47 -1.14 -8.41
C ASP A 50 5.63 -2.39 -8.72
N THR A 51 4.44 -2.18 -9.28
CA THR A 51 3.45 -3.24 -9.45
C THR A 51 2.68 -3.13 -10.77
N HIS A 52 2.20 -4.28 -11.23
CA HIS A 52 1.50 -4.45 -12.50
C HIS A 52 0.05 -4.93 -12.33
N ASP A 53 -0.30 -5.52 -11.18
CA ASP A 53 -1.64 -5.99 -10.86
C ASP A 53 -2.09 -5.65 -9.42
N GLU A 54 -3.34 -5.93 -9.08
CA GLU A 54 -3.93 -5.53 -7.78
C GLU A 54 -3.52 -6.46 -6.64
N LEU A 55 -3.37 -7.75 -6.92
CA LEU A 55 -3.00 -8.74 -5.90
C LEU A 55 -1.55 -8.52 -5.47
N GLU A 56 -0.66 -8.27 -6.43
CA GLU A 56 0.73 -7.87 -6.17
C GLU A 56 0.80 -6.56 -5.37
N HIS A 57 0.06 -5.52 -5.77
CA HIS A 57 0.03 -4.24 -5.04
C HIS A 57 -0.38 -4.42 -3.58
N LEU A 58 -1.45 -5.18 -3.32
CA LEU A 58 -1.91 -5.47 -1.97
C LEU A 58 -0.89 -6.30 -1.18
N ALA A 59 -0.21 -7.25 -1.83
CA ALA A 59 0.85 -8.05 -1.20
C ALA A 59 2.05 -7.20 -0.80
N LEU A 60 2.48 -6.26 -1.65
CA LEU A 60 3.55 -5.31 -1.35
C LEU A 60 3.19 -4.41 -0.17
N ILE A 61 1.95 -3.93 -0.12
CA ILE A 61 1.43 -3.12 0.99
C ILE A 61 1.43 -3.92 2.29
N GLU A 62 0.91 -5.17 2.28
CA GLU A 62 0.88 -6.02 3.48
C GLU A 62 2.29 -6.30 4.01
N GLN A 63 3.25 -6.50 3.11
CA GLN A 63 4.63 -6.83 3.44
C GLN A 63 5.42 -5.61 3.96
N SER A 64 5.14 -4.42 3.41
CA SER A 64 5.88 -3.19 3.75
C SER A 64 5.31 -2.42 4.93
N CYS A 65 3.99 -2.21 4.93
CA CYS A 65 3.32 -1.28 5.85
C CYS A 65 2.76 -2.00 7.07
N GLU A 66 1.62 -2.67 6.91
CA GLU A 66 0.90 -3.38 7.97
C GLU A 66 -0.12 -4.36 7.39
N LEU A 67 -0.63 -5.26 8.22
CA LEU A 67 -1.70 -6.18 7.85
C LEU A 67 -3.01 -5.42 7.59
N PHE A 68 -3.78 -5.87 6.60
CA PHE A 68 -5.11 -5.34 6.34
C PHE A 68 -6.08 -5.70 7.47
N PRO A 69 -6.80 -4.71 8.06
CA PRO A 69 -7.84 -5.00 9.04
C PRO A 69 -8.95 -5.84 8.43
N ARG A 70 -9.44 -6.85 9.18
CA ARG A 70 -10.58 -7.67 8.73
C ARG A 70 -11.80 -6.83 8.36
N SER A 71 -12.09 -5.78 9.14
CA SER A 71 -13.18 -4.85 8.87
C SER A 71 -13.08 -4.20 7.48
N MET A 72 -11.86 -3.90 7.03
CA MET A 72 -11.60 -3.33 5.71
C MET A 72 -11.84 -4.36 4.60
N VAL A 73 -11.33 -5.58 4.78
CA VAL A 73 -11.51 -6.69 3.83
C VAL A 73 -12.98 -7.06 3.68
N ASP A 74 -13.72 -7.20 4.79
CA ASP A 74 -15.12 -7.62 4.80
C ASP A 74 -16.05 -6.55 4.19
N ARG A 75 -15.66 -5.28 4.18
CA ARG A 75 -16.39 -4.18 3.53
C ARG A 75 -16.22 -4.14 2.01
N SER A 76 -15.17 -4.77 1.47
CA SER A 76 -14.87 -4.71 0.03
C SER A 76 -15.69 -5.76 -0.72
N GLU A 77 -16.40 -5.34 -1.77
CA GLU A 77 -17.09 -6.24 -2.69
C GLU A 77 -16.11 -7.23 -3.37
N HIS A 78 -14.83 -6.86 -3.45
CA HIS A 78 -13.76 -7.65 -4.06
C HIS A 78 -12.80 -8.27 -3.05
N GLY A 79 -13.03 -8.13 -1.74
CA GLY A 79 -12.12 -8.64 -0.70
C GLY A 79 -11.83 -10.14 -0.85
N VAL A 80 -12.84 -10.94 -1.18
CA VAL A 80 -12.68 -12.40 -1.37
C VAL A 80 -11.74 -12.79 -2.51
N LYS A 81 -11.55 -11.90 -3.50
CA LYS A 81 -10.63 -12.09 -4.64
C LYS A 81 -9.17 -12.00 -4.20
N TYR A 82 -8.86 -11.13 -3.24
CA TYR A 82 -7.47 -10.84 -2.86
C TYR A 82 -7.08 -11.44 -1.52
N PHE A 83 -8.04 -11.71 -0.63
CA PHE A 83 -7.78 -12.14 0.74
C PHE A 83 -8.35 -13.52 1.06
N ASP A 84 -7.64 -14.25 1.92
CA ASP A 84 -8.06 -15.51 2.49
C ASP A 84 -9.06 -15.31 3.66
N ARG A 85 -9.53 -16.42 4.23
CA ARG A 85 -10.45 -16.38 5.38
C ARG A 85 -9.86 -15.73 6.63
N HIS A 86 -8.56 -15.49 6.69
CA HIS A 86 -7.84 -14.85 7.78
C HIS A 86 -7.54 -13.36 7.52
N ALA A 87 -8.09 -12.80 6.43
CA ALA A 87 -7.82 -11.42 5.99
C ALA A 87 -6.33 -11.21 5.64
N ARG A 88 -5.68 -12.26 5.14
CA ARG A 88 -4.32 -12.22 4.61
C ARG A 88 -4.37 -12.23 3.10
N VAL A 89 -3.50 -11.44 2.45
CA VAL A 89 -3.39 -11.46 0.99
C VAL A 89 -3.10 -12.90 0.51
N ARG A 90 -3.76 -13.32 -0.56
CA ARG A 90 -3.63 -14.64 -1.20
C ARG A 90 -2.29 -14.79 -1.90
N TYR A 91 -1.22 -14.82 -1.11
CA TYR A 91 0.16 -14.88 -1.57
C TYR A 91 0.44 -16.07 -2.49
N ASN A 92 -0.25 -17.18 -2.29
CA ASN A 92 -0.15 -18.39 -3.10
C ASN A 92 -0.75 -18.23 -4.51
N GLU A 93 -1.55 -17.21 -4.77
CA GLU A 93 -2.17 -16.91 -6.07
C GLU A 93 -1.34 -15.94 -6.92
N LEU A 94 -0.25 -15.37 -6.36
CA LEU A 94 0.74 -14.60 -7.11
C LEU A 94 1.50 -15.50 -8.10
N ASN A 95 1.78 -14.95 -9.29
CA ASN A 95 2.72 -15.54 -10.23
C ASN A 95 4.17 -15.49 -9.66
N ASP A 96 5.09 -16.22 -10.29
CA ASP A 96 6.47 -16.34 -9.81
C ASP A 96 7.25 -15.01 -9.82
N GLU A 97 6.95 -14.10 -10.75
CA GLU A 97 7.60 -12.80 -10.85
C GLU A 97 7.16 -11.91 -9.69
N SER A 98 5.85 -11.73 -9.51
CA SER A 98 5.28 -10.94 -8.42
C SER A 98 5.67 -11.48 -7.05
N ARG A 99 5.76 -12.81 -6.90
CA ARG A 99 6.27 -13.43 -5.66
C ARG A 99 7.69 -12.99 -5.35
N ARG A 100 8.59 -12.96 -6.35
CA ARG A 100 9.98 -12.52 -6.14
C ARG A 100 10.06 -11.05 -5.75
N VAL A 101 9.23 -10.19 -6.35
CA VAL A 101 9.18 -8.76 -6.01
C VAL A 101 8.71 -8.59 -4.56
N VAL A 102 7.62 -9.26 -4.17
CA VAL A 102 7.09 -9.17 -2.79
C VAL A 102 8.06 -9.77 -1.76
N ASP A 103 8.70 -10.90 -2.05
CA ASP A 103 9.71 -11.51 -1.15
C ASP A 103 10.90 -10.57 -0.88
N GLN A 104 11.23 -9.69 -1.83
CA GLN A 104 12.31 -8.71 -1.71
C GLN A 104 11.87 -7.41 -1.04
N MET A 105 10.57 -7.21 -0.83
CA MET A 105 10.03 -5.98 -0.26
C MET A 105 10.52 -5.79 1.18
N ILE A 106 11.03 -4.60 1.46
CA ILE A 106 11.60 -4.23 2.76
C ILE A 106 10.49 -3.56 3.59
N PRO A 107 10.33 -3.93 4.89
CA PRO A 107 9.41 -3.24 5.78
C PRO A 107 9.72 -1.74 5.86
N LEU A 108 8.68 -0.90 5.83
CA LEU A 108 8.80 0.55 5.73
C LEU A 108 9.70 1.18 6.80
N LYS A 109 9.67 0.63 8.03
CA LYS A 109 10.53 1.04 9.15
C LYS A 109 12.03 0.86 8.90
N ARG A 110 12.41 -0.01 7.97
CA ARG A 110 13.80 -0.27 7.59
C ARG A 110 14.19 0.45 6.29
N TYR A 111 13.22 1.03 5.60
CA TYR A 111 13.40 1.65 4.30
C TYR A 111 14.26 2.92 4.39
N PHE A 112 14.09 3.69 5.47
CA PHE A 112 14.75 4.99 5.68
C PHE A 112 15.95 4.95 6.65
N THR A 113 16.37 3.75 7.05
CA THR A 113 17.46 3.56 8.03
C THR A 113 18.73 3.05 7.38
N LEU A 114 18.88 3.21 6.06
CA LEU A 114 20.03 2.70 5.30
C LEU A 114 21.30 3.52 5.57
N SER A 115 21.16 4.80 5.96
CA SER A 115 22.27 5.66 6.41
C SER A 115 22.07 6.10 7.87
N PRO A 116 23.14 6.11 8.71
CA PRO A 116 23.09 6.70 10.05
C PRO A 116 22.72 8.19 10.08
N GLU A 117 22.96 8.91 8.99
CA GLU A 117 22.62 10.33 8.85
C GLU A 117 21.10 10.54 8.74
N ASP A 118 20.40 9.59 8.11
CA ASP A 118 18.95 9.68 7.87
C ASP A 118 18.12 9.34 9.11
N ALA A 119 18.69 8.61 10.06
CA ALA A 119 18.01 8.23 11.31
C ALA A 119 17.51 9.44 12.12
N HIS A 120 18.11 10.62 11.95
CA HIS A 120 17.73 11.85 12.65
C HIS A 120 16.81 12.77 11.83
N SER A 121 16.53 12.45 10.56
CA SER A 121 15.75 13.30 9.66
C SER A 121 14.25 13.35 10.00
N GLY A 122 13.75 12.33 10.71
CA GLY A 122 12.32 12.17 11.00
C GLY A 122 11.49 11.70 9.80
N ILE A 123 12.11 11.46 8.63
CA ILE A 123 11.40 11.04 7.42
C ILE A 123 10.70 9.69 7.60
N GLU A 124 11.31 8.76 8.34
CA GLU A 124 10.70 7.46 8.68
C GLU A 124 9.36 7.66 9.39
N ASN A 125 9.33 8.50 10.44
CA ASN A 125 8.13 8.77 11.21
C ASN A 125 7.04 9.44 10.36
N LEU A 126 7.43 10.36 9.48
CA LEU A 126 6.50 11.04 8.59
C LEU A 126 5.85 10.05 7.61
N VAL A 127 6.67 9.28 6.88
CA VAL A 127 6.19 8.37 5.84
C VAL A 127 5.41 7.21 6.45
N THR A 128 5.86 6.64 7.57
CA THR A 128 5.11 5.57 8.27
C THR A 128 3.79 6.07 8.85
N ALA A 129 3.70 7.35 9.25
CA ALA A 129 2.43 7.93 9.69
C ALA A 129 1.45 8.18 8.52
N TRP A 130 1.95 8.34 7.30
CA TRP A 130 1.12 8.61 6.11
C TRP A 130 0.70 7.34 5.36
N LEU A 131 1.55 6.30 5.38
CA LEU A 131 1.27 5.01 4.74
C LEU A 131 0.53 4.05 5.69
N ARG A 132 -0.61 4.51 6.22
CA ARG A 132 -1.52 3.70 7.05
C ARG A 132 -2.57 3.01 6.20
N VAL A 133 -2.80 1.72 6.45
CA VAL A 133 -3.69 0.89 5.62
C VAL A 133 -5.16 1.23 5.85
N ASP A 134 -5.53 1.59 7.08
CA ASP A 134 -6.87 2.06 7.44
C ASP A 134 -6.72 3.39 8.23
N PRO A 135 -6.70 4.53 7.53
CA PRO A 135 -6.44 5.86 8.10
C PRO A 135 -7.61 6.47 8.89
#